data_AF-I0KAF3-F1
#
_entry.id   AF-I0KAF3-F1
#
_cell.length_a   1.000
_cell.length_b   1.000
_cell.length_c   1.000
_cell.angle_alpha   90.00
_cell.angle_beta   90.00
_cell.angle_gamma   90.00
#
_symmetry.space_group_name_H-M   'P 1'
#
loop_
_entity.id
_entity.type
_entity.pdbx_description
1 polymer ?
#
loop_
_entity_poly.entity_id
_entity_poly.type
_entity_poly.pdbx_seq_one_letter_code
_entity_poly.pdbx_strand_id
1 'polypeptide(L)'
;MDDANSPDLNKKLMGMVSEDFVQVADALKEASYQIRKRGFSDYPVFVASKKRIPIGQLLFGEGDLGNTFTYNASFFDEFVQRELIGEDSYDLWKENYKNPDEYCCLFVVIGEFTGFVYIPYPED
;
A
#
# COMPACT_ATOMS: atom_id res chain seq x y z
N MET A 1 15.54 -24.24 3.92
CA MET A 1 14.15 -24.65 3.60
C MET A 1 13.46 -23.33 3.37
N ASP A 2 13.62 -22.82 2.14
CA ASP A 2 13.31 -21.43 1.79
C ASP A 2 12.10 -21.45 0.85
N ASP A 3 10.97 -21.95 1.38
CA ASP A 3 9.70 -21.98 0.65
C ASP A 3 9.07 -20.57 0.56
N ALA A 4 9.64 -19.58 1.25
CA ALA A 4 9.16 -18.21 1.33
C ALA A 4 9.26 -17.41 0.01
N ASN A 5 10.04 -17.87 -0.97
CA ASN A 5 10.25 -17.18 -2.25
C ASN A 5 9.81 -17.97 -3.49
N SER A 6 8.97 -19.01 -3.32
CA SER A 6 8.40 -19.70 -4.48
C SER A 6 7.48 -18.75 -5.29
N PRO A 7 7.58 -18.69 -6.63
CA PRO A 7 6.70 -17.89 -7.48
C PRO A 7 5.20 -18.12 -7.21
N ASP A 8 4.82 -19.36 -6.85
CA ASP A 8 3.45 -19.73 -6.52
C ASP A 8 2.95 -19.08 -5.23
N LEU A 9 3.83 -18.94 -4.22
CA LEU A 9 3.50 -18.29 -2.97
C LEU A 9 3.25 -16.79 -3.18
N ASN A 10 4.14 -16.13 -3.94
CA ASN A 10 3.98 -14.72 -4.29
C ASN A 10 2.69 -14.48 -5.08
N LYS A 11 2.36 -15.35 -6.03
CA LYS A 11 1.10 -15.25 -6.79
C LYS A 11 -0.12 -15.37 -5.87
N LYS A 12 -0.11 -16.29 -4.91
CA LYS A 12 -1.20 -16.46 -3.94
C LYS A 12 -1.36 -15.25 -3.02
N LEU A 13 -0.24 -14.70 -2.53
CA LEU A 13 -0.24 -13.49 -1.71
C LEU A 13 -0.83 -12.29 -2.47
N MET A 14 -0.42 -12.11 -3.73
CA MET A 14 -0.96 -11.04 -4.58
C MET A 14 -2.44 -11.21 -4.90
N GLY A 15 -2.91 -12.44 -5.09
CA GLY A 15 -4.34 -12.72 -5.23
C GLY A 15 -5.13 -12.29 -4.00
N MET A 16 -4.67 -12.68 -2.80
CA MET A 16 -5.31 -12.31 -1.54
C MET A 16 -5.36 -10.79 -1.32
N VAL A 17 -4.28 -10.07 -1.62
CA VAL A 17 -4.25 -8.60 -1.47
C VAL A 17 -5.20 -7.94 -2.46
N SER A 18 -5.20 -8.39 -3.72
CA SER A 18 -6.05 -7.83 -4.76
C SER A 18 -7.54 -8.02 -4.45
N GLU A 19 -7.92 -9.22 -3.98
CA GLU A 19 -9.31 -9.52 -3.57
C GLU A 19 -9.77 -8.65 -2.41
N ASP A 20 -8.91 -8.43 -1.41
CA ASP A 20 -9.22 -7.57 -0.26
C ASP A 20 -9.29 -6.09 -0.64
N PHE A 21 -8.37 -5.65 -1.51
CA PHE A 21 -8.27 -4.27 -1.96
C PHE A 21 -9.57 -3.79 -2.62
N VAL A 22 -10.28 -4.64 -3.35
CA VAL A 22 -11.58 -4.29 -3.96
C VAL A 22 -12.59 -3.77 -2.92
N GLN A 23 -12.54 -4.25 -1.68
CA GLN A 23 -13.46 -3.81 -0.62
C GLN A 23 -13.20 -2.37 -0.15
N VAL A 24 -11.98 -1.87 -0.34
CA VAL A 24 -11.54 -0.55 0.18
C VAL A 24 -11.13 0.42 -0.93
N ALA A 25 -11.12 -0.02 -2.19
CA ALA A 25 -10.51 0.69 -3.30
C ALA A 25 -11.04 2.12 -3.46
N ASP A 26 -12.36 2.31 -3.45
CA ASP A 26 -12.99 3.62 -3.59
C ASP A 26 -12.62 4.58 -2.45
N ALA A 27 -12.62 4.06 -1.22
CA ALA A 27 -12.28 4.83 -0.04
C ALA A 27 -10.80 5.22 -0.02
N LEU A 28 -9.90 4.32 -0.46
CA LEU A 28 -8.48 4.62 -0.64
C LEU A 28 -8.24 5.60 -1.78
N LYS A 29 -9.00 5.53 -2.88
CA LYS A 29 -8.92 6.48 -4.00
C LYS A 29 -9.29 7.89 -3.54
N GLU A 30 -10.38 8.04 -2.80
CA GLU A 30 -10.78 9.32 -2.23
C GLU A 30 -9.76 9.84 -1.20
N ALA A 31 -9.25 8.97 -0.32
CA ALA A 31 -8.20 9.35 0.62
C ALA A 31 -6.94 9.85 -0.11
N SER A 32 -6.53 9.15 -1.17
CA SER A 32 -5.40 9.50 -2.04
C SER A 32 -5.59 10.88 -2.66
N TYR A 33 -6.78 11.15 -3.21
CA TYR A 33 -7.15 12.46 -3.76
C TYR A 33 -7.08 13.57 -2.69
N GLN A 34 -7.64 13.34 -1.50
CA GLN A 34 -7.64 14.32 -0.42
C GLN A 34 -6.25 14.64 0.11
N ILE A 35 -5.38 13.63 0.23
CA ILE A 35 -3.98 13.79 0.64
C ILE A 35 -3.26 14.76 -0.31
N ARG A 36 -3.37 14.51 -1.62
CA ARG A 36 -2.74 15.39 -2.64
C ARG A 36 -3.36 16.77 -2.64
N LYS A 37 -4.69 16.85 -2.69
CA LYS A 37 -5.42 18.13 -2.76
C LYS A 37 -5.12 19.06 -1.59
N ARG A 38 -4.90 18.51 -0.39
CA ARG A 38 -4.58 19.28 0.82
C ARG A 38 -3.09 19.58 0.96
N GLY A 39 -2.26 19.12 0.03
CA GLY A 39 -0.81 19.37 0.01
C GLY A 39 -0.04 18.58 1.07
N PHE A 40 -0.57 17.45 1.57
CA PHE A 40 0.15 16.62 2.53
C PHE A 40 1.28 15.83 1.86
N SER A 41 1.02 15.29 0.67
CA SER A 41 2.03 14.63 -0.17
C SER A 41 1.46 14.43 -1.57
N ASP A 42 2.32 14.50 -2.59
CA ASP A 42 2.00 14.08 -3.96
C ASP A 42 2.08 12.55 -4.13
N TYR A 43 2.65 11.86 -3.14
CA TYR A 43 2.94 10.43 -3.17
C TYR A 43 2.26 9.67 -2.01
N PRO A 44 0.91 9.60 -1.97
CA PRO A 44 0.21 8.73 -1.02
C PRO A 44 0.68 7.28 -1.11
N VAL A 45 0.87 6.66 0.05
CA VAL A 45 1.17 5.23 0.18
C VAL A 45 0.22 4.65 1.22
N PHE A 46 -0.38 3.49 0.94
CA PHE A 46 -1.25 2.81 1.89
C PHE A 46 -0.62 1.52 2.37
N VAL A 47 -0.55 1.32 3.68
CA VAL A 47 0.00 0.08 4.26
C VAL A 47 -1.13 -0.91 4.44
N ALA A 48 -1.01 -2.09 3.84
CA ALA A 48 -1.94 -3.21 4.01
C ALA A 48 -1.29 -4.32 4.83
N SER A 49 -1.84 -4.63 6.00
CA SER A 49 -1.25 -5.64 6.90
C SER A 49 -2.28 -6.47 7.66
N LYS A 50 -1.93 -7.73 7.91
CA LYS A 50 -2.70 -8.66 8.79
C LYS A 50 -2.38 -8.51 10.28
N LYS A 51 -1.41 -7.66 10.60
CA LYS A 51 -0.97 -7.36 11.97
C LYS A 51 -0.87 -5.87 12.13
N ARG A 52 -0.91 -5.40 13.37
CA ARG A 52 -0.67 -3.99 13.66
C ARG A 52 0.79 -3.64 13.36
N ILE A 53 1.00 -2.64 12.52
CA ILE A 53 2.32 -2.14 12.15
C ILE A 53 2.39 -0.65 12.52
N PRO A 54 3.49 -0.17 13.12
CA PRO A 54 3.60 1.23 13.54
C PRO A 54 3.98 2.17 12.38
N ILE A 55 3.44 1.97 11.17
CA ILE A 55 3.69 2.81 9.98
C ILE A 55 2.35 3.40 9.53
N GLY A 56 2.34 4.72 9.27
CA GLY A 56 1.15 5.44 8.89
C GLY A 56 0.11 5.58 10.00
N GLN A 57 -1.02 6.16 9.62
CA GLN A 57 -2.20 6.36 10.46
C GLN A 57 -3.33 5.43 10.02
N LEU A 58 -3.96 4.75 10.97
CA LEU A 58 -5.09 3.87 10.71
C LEU A 58 -6.20 4.60 9.93
N LEU A 59 -6.57 4.05 8.78
CA LEU A 59 -7.75 4.45 8.02
C LEU A 59 -8.91 3.47 8.24
N PHE A 60 -8.65 2.18 8.00
CA PHE A 60 -9.64 1.11 8.12
C PHE A 60 -9.04 -0.04 8.89
N GLY A 61 -9.71 -0.43 9.98
CA GLY A 61 -9.45 -1.68 10.67
C GLY A 61 -9.96 -2.87 9.88
N GLU A 62 -9.53 -4.06 10.29
CA GLU A 62 -10.10 -5.31 9.78
C GLU A 62 -11.62 -5.34 10.02
N GLY A 63 -12.39 -5.57 8.95
CA GLY A 63 -13.84 -5.69 8.97
C GLY A 63 -14.63 -4.41 8.73
N ASP A 64 -14.01 -3.23 8.75
CA ASP A 64 -14.71 -1.94 8.66
C ASP A 64 -15.52 -1.78 7.35
N LEU A 65 -14.98 -2.29 6.24
CA LEU A 65 -15.60 -2.27 4.91
C LEU A 65 -15.75 -3.68 4.31
N GLY A 66 -15.71 -4.73 5.14
CA GLY A 66 -15.65 -6.13 4.68
C GLY A 66 -14.25 -6.59 4.26
N ASN A 67 -13.25 -5.72 4.40
CA ASN A 67 -11.84 -6.02 4.28
C ASN A 67 -11.34 -6.92 5.42
N THR A 68 -10.33 -7.71 5.11
CA THR A 68 -9.68 -8.64 6.04
C THR A 68 -8.27 -8.17 6.42
N PHE A 69 -7.77 -7.10 5.81
CA PHE A 69 -6.51 -6.43 6.17
C PHE A 69 -6.80 -5.13 6.92
N THR A 70 -5.86 -4.70 7.75
CA THR A 70 -5.84 -3.31 8.23
C THR A 70 -5.16 -2.43 7.18
N TYR A 71 -5.73 -1.25 6.95
CA TYR A 71 -5.21 -0.24 6.03
C TYR A 71 -4.83 1.04 6.77
N ASN A 72 -3.58 1.47 6.62
CA ASN A 72 -3.10 2.76 7.13
C ASN A 72 -2.75 3.71 5.98
N ALA A 73 -3.04 5.00 6.14
CA ALA A 73 -2.52 6.06 5.28
C ALA A 73 -1.11 6.47 5.69
N SER A 74 -0.24 6.59 4.72
CA SER A 74 1.14 7.04 4.84
C SER A 74 1.53 7.80 3.58
N PHE A 75 2.77 8.26 3.55
CA PHE A 75 3.38 8.93 2.40
C PHE A 75 4.79 8.38 2.23
N PHE A 76 5.32 8.43 1.01
CA PHE A 76 6.66 7.92 0.73
C PHE A 76 7.74 8.54 1.62
N ASP A 77 7.64 9.85 1.92
CA ASP A 77 8.55 10.54 2.82
C ASP A 77 8.64 9.92 4.23
N GLU A 78 7.55 9.32 4.73
CA GLU A 78 7.57 8.61 6.01
C GLU A 78 8.48 7.37 5.95
N PHE A 79 8.55 6.67 4.81
CA PHE A 79 9.40 5.51 4.64
C PHE A 79 10.89 5.90 4.60
N VAL A 80 11.23 7.03 4.00
CA VAL A 80 12.59 7.57 4.02
C VAL A 80 12.97 8.06 5.41
N GLN A 81 12.11 8.84 6.06
CA GLN A 81 12.36 9.35 7.42
C GLN A 81 12.56 8.23 8.46
N ARG A 82 11.93 7.08 8.24
CA ARG A 82 12.06 5.89 9.08
C ARG A 82 13.20 4.96 8.66
N GLU A 83 14.01 5.36 7.67
CA GLU A 83 15.13 4.59 7.12
C GLU A 83 14.69 3.21 6.59
N LEU A 84 13.42 3.06 6.20
CA LEU A 84 12.89 1.83 5.59
C LEU A 84 13.28 1.72 4.11
N ILE A 85 13.63 2.85 3.51
CA ILE A 85 14.11 2.99 2.13
C ILE A 85 15.28 3.96 2.17
N GLY A 86 16.38 3.62 1.50
CA GLY A 86 17.55 4.49 1.43
C GLY A 86 17.24 5.78 0.67
N GLU A 87 17.83 6.90 1.10
CA GLU A 87 17.61 8.21 0.48
C GLU A 87 17.93 8.21 -1.03
N ASP A 88 18.97 7.48 -1.45
CA ASP A 88 19.36 7.33 -2.86
C ASP A 88 18.29 6.63 -3.73
N SER A 89 17.34 5.92 -3.10
CA SER A 89 16.23 5.25 -3.80
C SER A 89 15.02 6.17 -3.98
N TYR A 90 15.04 7.38 -3.40
CA TYR A 90 13.90 8.29 -3.39
C TYR A 90 13.56 8.80 -4.79
N ASP A 91 14.55 9.30 -5.52
CA ASP A 91 14.35 9.82 -6.88
C ASP A 91 13.93 8.72 -7.84
N LEU A 92 14.59 7.55 -7.78
CA LEU A 92 14.23 6.39 -8.60
C LEU A 92 12.78 5.94 -8.32
N TRP A 93 12.37 5.94 -7.06
CA TRP A 93 11.00 5.55 -6.71
C TRP A 93 9.99 6.57 -7.24
N LYS A 94 10.29 7.87 -7.13
CA LYS A 94 9.44 8.93 -7.70
C LYS A 94 9.25 8.81 -9.20
N GLU A 95 10.33 8.50 -9.93
CA GLU A 95 10.27 8.26 -11.38
C GLU A 95 9.39 7.05 -11.73
N ASN A 96 9.32 6.07 -10.84
CA ASN A 96 8.51 4.86 -11.02
C ASN A 96 7.15 4.92 -10.31
N TYR A 97 6.81 6.04 -9.67
CA TYR A 97 5.53 6.21 -8.99
C TYR A 97 4.41 6.32 -10.03
N LYS A 98 3.41 5.44 -9.93
CA LYS A 98 2.29 5.44 -10.88
C LYS A 98 1.29 6.55 -10.59
N ASN A 99 0.57 6.96 -11.62
CA ASN A 99 -0.50 7.95 -11.51
C ASN A 99 -1.47 7.57 -10.37
N PRO A 100 -1.56 8.36 -9.28
CA PRO A 100 -2.34 8.00 -8.11
C PRO A 100 -3.85 8.27 -8.25
N ASP A 101 -4.29 8.80 -9.40
CA ASP A 101 -5.70 8.80 -9.83
C ASP A 101 -6.11 7.45 -10.46
N GLU A 102 -5.16 6.68 -10.99
CA GLU A 102 -5.38 5.40 -11.67
C GLU A 102 -4.94 4.19 -10.83
N TYR A 103 -3.88 4.34 -10.04
CA TYR A 103 -3.26 3.27 -9.26
C TYR A 103 -3.19 3.62 -7.77
N CYS A 104 -3.44 2.64 -6.92
CA CYS A 104 -3.11 2.68 -5.52
C CYS A 104 -1.67 2.18 -5.31
N CYS A 105 -0.84 2.96 -4.61
CA CYS A 105 0.46 2.50 -4.12
C CYS A 105 0.27 1.83 -2.75
N LEU A 106 0.39 0.50 -2.70
CA LEU A 106 0.28 -0.29 -1.48
C LEU A 106 1.64 -0.75 -1.00
N PHE A 107 1.94 -0.56 0.28
CA PHE A 107 2.99 -1.27 0.97
C PHE A 107 2.38 -2.47 1.71
N VAL A 108 2.57 -3.66 1.16
CA VAL A 108 1.95 -4.90 1.65
C VAL A 108 2.89 -5.57 2.64
N VAL A 109 2.37 -5.99 3.80
CA VAL A 109 3.11 -6.78 4.79
C VAL A 109 2.33 -8.04 5.17
N ILE A 110 2.80 -9.21 4.73
CA ILE A 110 2.20 -10.52 5.00
C ILE A 110 3.28 -11.54 5.33
N GLY A 111 3.34 -11.98 6.59
CA GLY A 111 4.38 -12.91 7.04
C GLY A 111 5.76 -12.29 6.86
N GLU A 112 6.60 -12.91 6.03
CA GLU A 112 7.93 -12.41 5.65
C GLU A 112 7.90 -11.56 4.37
N PHE A 113 6.78 -11.56 3.64
CA PHE A 113 6.64 -10.75 2.45
C PHE A 113 6.39 -9.29 2.84
N THR A 114 7.26 -8.41 2.36
CA THR A 114 7.10 -6.96 2.45
C THR A 114 7.46 -6.31 1.12
N GLY A 115 6.63 -5.40 0.62
CA GLY A 115 6.95 -4.74 -0.65
C GLY A 115 5.91 -3.76 -1.13
N PHE A 116 6.34 -2.88 -2.05
CA PHE A 116 5.46 -1.97 -2.76
C PHE A 116 4.79 -2.69 -3.93
N VAL A 117 3.48 -2.50 -4.05
CA VAL A 117 2.64 -3.03 -5.11
C VAL A 117 1.76 -1.90 -5.63
N TYR A 118 1.64 -1.78 -6.94
CA TYR A 118 0.67 -0.87 -7.56
C TYR A 118 -0.53 -1.65 -8.06
N ILE A 119 -1.69 -1.40 -7.49
CA ILE A 119 -2.96 -2.03 -7.92
C ILE A 119 -3.81 -0.95 -8.59
N PRO A 120 -4.30 -1.17 -9.82
CA PRO A 120 -5.22 -0.22 -10.46
C PRO A 120 -6.51 -0.13 -9.64
N TYR A 121 -7.06 1.07 -9.49
CA TYR A 121 -8.42 1.19 -8.96
C TYR A 121 -9.40 0.53 -9.93
N PRO A 122 -10.46 -0.15 -9.43
CA PRO A 122 -11.55 -0.63 -10.28
C PRO A 122 -12.10 0.51 -11.14
N GLU A 123 -12.45 0.19 -12.38
CA GLU A 123 -13.29 1.06 -13.22
C GLU A 123 -14.75 0.88 -12.76
N ASP A 124 -15.52 1.97 -12.75
CA ASP A 124 -16.97 1.96 -12.49
C ASP A 124 -17.75 1.16 -13.54
#